data_AF-A0A8J6T4J6-F1
#
_entry.id   AF-A0A8J6T4J6-F1
#
_cell.length_a   1.000
_cell.length_b   1.000
_cell.length_c   1.000
_cell.angle_alpha   90.00
_cell.angle_beta   90.00
_cell.angle_gamma   90.00
#
_symmetry.space_group_name_H-M   'P 1'
#
loop_
_entity.id
_entity.type
_entity.pdbx_description
1 polymer ?
#
loop_
_entity_poly.entity_id
_entity_poly.type
_entity_poly.pdbx_seq_one_letter_code
_entity_poly.pdbx_strand_id
1 'polypeptide(L)'
;MKTNTKQKILDTGAELIHLKGFNHTGLQEILKGAGVPKGSFYNYFSNKEDFGLQVIDHFAGYYTFMSRPILEDPSLSPLQKIRRLLEWFMEFFKSKDYAYGCPIGNLAQEMGDLSPAFREKLRSALDILVDTYSGLLAESQKKGEISQDLDVREAARFLVSSWHGALMHMKAIKGPQPLENHKRFMFDYVLKP
;
A
#
# COMPACT_ATOMS: atom_id res chain seq x y z
N MET A 1 -17.85 20.59 4.90
CA MET A 1 -17.44 20.56 3.48
C MET A 1 -18.35 19.59 2.74
N LYS A 2 -18.96 19.97 1.60
CA LYS A 2 -19.71 19.01 0.77
C LYS A 2 -18.72 17.99 0.23
N THR A 3 -18.77 16.74 0.69
CA THR A 3 -17.95 15.67 0.10
C THR A 3 -18.32 15.55 -1.37
N ASN A 4 -17.34 15.74 -2.25
CA ASN A 4 -17.49 15.64 -3.69
C ASN A 4 -18.06 14.24 -4.04
N THR A 5 -19.12 14.15 -4.84
CA THR A 5 -19.73 12.88 -5.26
C THR A 5 -18.70 11.91 -5.84
N LYS A 6 -17.70 12.42 -6.58
CA LYS A 6 -16.58 11.62 -7.09
C LYS A 6 -15.81 10.94 -5.95
N GLN A 7 -15.48 11.70 -4.90
CA GLN A 7 -14.78 11.20 -3.72
C GLN A 7 -15.64 10.18 -2.97
N LYS A 8 -16.96 10.47 -2.86
CA LYS A 8 -18.05 9.55 -2.52
C LYS A 8 -17.81 8.13 -3.03
N ILE A 9 -17.81 8.06 -4.36
CA ILE A 9 -17.71 6.81 -5.11
C ILE A 9 -16.33 6.18 -4.95
N LEU A 10 -15.25 6.97 -4.96
CA LEU A 10 -13.88 6.47 -4.77
C LEU A 10 -13.67 5.84 -3.40
N ASP A 11 -14.05 6.52 -2.32
CA ASP A 11 -13.85 6.01 -0.96
C ASP A 11 -14.60 4.69 -0.75
N THR A 12 -15.89 4.66 -1.11
CA THR A 12 -16.72 3.44 -0.99
C THR A 12 -16.19 2.31 -1.87
N GLY A 13 -15.88 2.59 -3.13
CA GLY A 13 -15.42 1.53 -4.02
C GLY A 13 -14.01 1.05 -3.70
N ALA A 14 -13.12 1.92 -3.21
CA ALA A 14 -11.80 1.54 -2.71
C ALA A 14 -11.93 0.59 -1.51
N GLU A 15 -12.79 0.91 -0.53
CA GLU A 15 -13.04 0.02 0.62
C GLU A 15 -13.56 -1.36 0.18
N LEU A 16 -14.56 -1.39 -0.71
CA LEU A 16 -15.14 -2.63 -1.23
C LEU A 16 -14.11 -3.46 -2.02
N ILE A 17 -13.33 -2.81 -2.89
CA ILE A 17 -12.27 -3.46 -3.68
C ILE A 17 -11.17 -3.99 -2.76
N HIS A 18 -10.78 -3.25 -1.72
CA HIS A 18 -9.75 -3.70 -0.79
C HIS A 18 -10.20 -4.96 -0.03
N LEU A 19 -11.49 -5.04 0.31
CA LEU A 19 -12.08 -6.17 1.01
C LEU A 19 -12.32 -7.38 0.11
N LYS A 20 -12.91 -7.18 -1.08
CA LYS A 20 -13.48 -8.25 -1.92
C LYS A 20 -12.70 -8.53 -3.21
N GLY A 21 -11.88 -7.58 -3.66
CA GLY A 21 -11.25 -7.60 -4.99
C GLY A 21 -12.06 -6.83 -6.04
N PHE A 22 -11.38 -6.41 -7.10
CA PHE A 22 -11.92 -5.62 -8.20
C PHE A 22 -12.96 -6.39 -9.03
N ASN A 23 -12.70 -7.65 -9.39
CA ASN A 23 -13.60 -8.47 -10.20
C ASN A 23 -14.87 -8.83 -9.42
N HIS A 24 -14.75 -9.04 -8.11
CA HIS A 24 -15.87 -9.39 -7.22
C HIS A 24 -16.68 -8.19 -6.73
N THR A 25 -16.27 -6.97 -7.06
CA THR A 25 -16.98 -5.74 -6.66
C THR A 25 -17.78 -5.19 -7.85
N GLY A 26 -19.11 -5.25 -7.79
CA GLY A 26 -19.98 -4.76 -8.87
C GLY A 26 -20.17 -3.24 -8.84
N LEU A 27 -20.38 -2.61 -10.01
CA LEU A 27 -20.68 -1.17 -10.09
C LEU A 27 -21.92 -0.80 -9.26
N GLN A 28 -22.98 -1.62 -9.30
CA GLN A 28 -24.20 -1.36 -8.53
C GLN A 28 -23.96 -1.43 -7.02
N GLU A 29 -23.07 -2.32 -6.58
CA GLU A 29 -22.69 -2.44 -5.16
C GLU A 29 -22.00 -1.15 -4.68
N ILE A 30 -21.04 -0.66 -5.47
CA ILE A 30 -20.34 0.61 -5.19
C ILE A 30 -21.33 1.78 -5.10
N LEU A 31 -22.23 1.90 -6.08
CA LEU A 31 -23.18 3.02 -6.15
C LEU A 31 -24.20 2.98 -5.02
N LYS A 32 -24.68 1.78 -4.67
CA LYS A 32 -25.55 1.58 -3.52
C LYS A 32 -24.84 1.96 -2.22
N GLY A 33 -23.59 1.52 -2.04
CA GLY A 33 -22.78 1.87 -0.88
C GLY A 33 -22.50 3.38 -0.76
N ALA A 34 -22.26 4.05 -1.90
CA ALA A 34 -22.01 5.49 -1.94
C ALA A 34 -23.30 6.33 -1.79
N GLY A 35 -24.48 5.72 -1.93
CA GLY A 35 -25.76 6.42 -1.97
C GLY A 35 -25.92 7.34 -3.18
N VAL A 36 -25.37 6.94 -4.33
CA VAL A 36 -25.28 7.77 -5.55
C VAL A 36 -26.02 7.11 -6.72
N PRO A 37 -26.83 7.85 -7.50
CA PRO A 37 -27.49 7.31 -8.70
C PRO A 37 -26.48 6.85 -9.77
N LYS A 38 -26.83 5.82 -10.53
CA LYS A 38 -25.97 5.27 -11.60
C LYS A 38 -25.50 6.31 -12.62
N GLY A 39 -26.35 7.27 -12.98
CA GLY A 39 -25.99 8.34 -13.92
C GLY A 39 -24.81 9.19 -13.46
N SER A 40 -24.64 9.39 -12.15
CA SER A 40 -23.55 10.21 -11.62
C SER A 40 -22.17 9.57 -11.75
N PHE A 41 -22.09 8.23 -11.88
CA PHE A 41 -20.82 7.54 -12.06
C PHE A 41 -20.12 7.96 -13.35
N TYR A 42 -20.87 7.95 -14.46
CA TYR A 42 -20.34 8.23 -15.79
C TYR A 42 -19.97 9.70 -16.01
N ASN A 43 -20.30 10.59 -15.07
CA ASN A 43 -19.80 11.96 -15.05
C ASN A 43 -18.34 12.05 -14.60
N TYR A 44 -17.81 11.02 -13.92
CA TYR A 44 -16.48 11.03 -13.31
C TYR A 44 -15.57 9.89 -13.78
N PHE A 45 -16.17 8.78 -14.23
CA PHE A 45 -15.46 7.59 -14.66
C PHE A 45 -16.03 7.10 -15.97
N SER A 46 -15.18 6.91 -16.99
CA SER A 46 -15.65 6.46 -18.31
C SER A 46 -16.20 5.03 -18.28
N ASN A 47 -15.61 4.18 -17.45
CA ASN A 47 -16.04 2.79 -17.23
C ASN A 47 -15.48 2.28 -15.88
N LYS A 48 -15.74 1.01 -15.57
CA LYS A 48 -15.26 0.38 -14.32
C LYS A 48 -13.73 0.25 -14.27
N GLU A 49 -13.09 0.04 -15.41
CA GLU A 49 -11.62 -0.04 -15.50
C GLU A 49 -10.98 1.31 -15.17
N ASP A 50 -11.43 2.41 -15.78
CA ASP A 50 -11.00 3.78 -15.44
C ASP A 50 -11.21 4.07 -13.94
N PHE A 51 -12.36 3.70 -13.39
CA PHE A 51 -12.58 3.78 -11.95
C PHE A 51 -11.54 3.01 -11.14
N GLY A 52 -11.24 1.77 -11.52
CA GLY A 52 -10.21 0.95 -10.86
C GLY A 52 -8.81 1.56 -10.94
N LEU A 53 -8.45 2.17 -12.08
CA LEU A 53 -7.18 2.89 -12.23
C LEU A 53 -7.10 4.11 -11.31
N GLN A 54 -8.20 4.81 -11.09
CA GLN A 54 -8.29 5.93 -10.14
C GLN A 54 -8.34 5.46 -8.68
N VAL A 55 -8.85 4.26 -8.40
CA VAL A 55 -8.75 3.62 -7.08
C VAL A 55 -7.30 3.30 -6.72
N ILE A 56 -6.47 2.90 -7.69
CA ILE A 56 -5.02 2.72 -7.45
C ILE A 56 -4.36 4.05 -7.06
N ASP A 57 -4.67 5.16 -7.76
CA ASP A 57 -4.19 6.50 -7.38
C ASP A 57 -4.65 6.88 -5.97
N HIS A 58 -5.90 6.57 -5.65
CA HIS A 58 -6.47 6.85 -4.34
C HIS A 58 -5.70 6.13 -3.23
N PHE A 59 -5.37 4.84 -3.40
CA PHE A 59 -4.56 4.10 -2.45
C PHE A 59 -3.13 4.65 -2.34
N ALA A 60 -2.48 4.98 -3.45
CA ALA A 60 -1.14 5.56 -3.45
C ALA A 60 -1.12 6.94 -2.76
N GLY A 61 -2.13 7.77 -3.02
CA GLY A 61 -2.32 9.06 -2.35
C GLY A 61 -2.55 8.90 -0.85
N TYR A 62 -3.36 7.92 -0.44
CA TYR A 62 -3.59 7.62 0.98
C TYR A 62 -2.30 7.17 1.67
N TYR A 63 -1.51 6.29 1.05
CA TYR A 63 -0.19 5.90 1.56
C TYR A 63 0.68 7.14 1.80
N THR A 64 0.88 7.96 0.77
CA THR A 64 1.70 9.18 0.85
C THR A 64 1.22 10.12 1.95
N PHE A 65 -0.09 10.33 2.07
CA PHE A 65 -0.67 11.18 3.10
C PHE A 65 -0.44 10.62 4.51
N MET A 66 -0.68 9.32 4.72
CA MET A 66 -0.56 8.68 6.04
C MET A 66 0.89 8.47 6.47
N SER A 67 1.82 8.27 5.54
CA SER A 67 3.25 8.13 5.86
C SER A 67 3.92 9.47 6.18
N ARG A 68 3.37 10.59 5.67
CA ARG A 68 3.95 11.93 5.76
C ARG A 68 4.37 12.34 7.19
N PRO A 69 3.54 12.17 8.24
CA PRO A 69 3.93 12.57 9.59
C PRO A 69 5.16 11.83 10.10
N ILE A 70 5.39 10.58 9.68
CA ILE A 70 6.57 9.79 10.07
C ILE A 70 7.77 10.20 9.22
N LEU A 71 7.58 10.36 7.90
CA LEU A 71 8.64 10.69 6.96
C LEU A 71 9.22 12.09 7.19
N GLU A 72 8.38 13.04 7.59
CA GLU A 72 8.78 14.44 7.84
C GLU A 72 9.22 14.68 9.29
N ASP A 73 9.14 13.69 10.19
CA ASP A 73 9.56 13.85 11.58
C ASP A 73 11.09 14.04 11.67
N PRO A 74 11.59 15.20 12.13
CA PRO A 74 13.03 15.46 12.24
C PRO A 74 13.66 14.76 13.45
N SER A 75 12.87 14.26 14.41
CA SER A 75 13.36 13.55 15.59
C SER A 75 13.74 12.10 15.30
N LEU A 76 13.28 11.54 14.17
CA LEU A 76 13.55 10.18 13.76
C LEU A 76 14.71 10.12 12.78
N SER A 77 15.62 9.18 13.01
CA SER A 77 16.61 8.79 12.01
C SER A 77 15.93 8.07 10.82
N PRO A 78 16.58 8.00 9.64
CA PRO A 78 15.98 7.33 8.48
C PRO A 78 15.66 5.85 8.76
N LEU A 79 16.52 5.12 9.48
CA LEU A 79 16.24 3.73 9.85
C LEU A 79 15.08 3.62 10.85
N GLN A 80 14.96 4.58 11.78
CA GLN A 80 13.83 4.67 12.70
C GLN A 80 12.50 4.97 11.96
N LYS A 81 12.53 5.80 10.90
CA LYS A 81 11.35 6.06 10.06
C LYS A 81 10.84 4.79 9.39
N ILE A 82 11.73 3.96 8.83
CA ILE A 82 11.37 2.65 8.25
C ILE A 82 10.71 1.78 9.32
N ARG A 83 11.32 1.66 10.51
CA ARG A 83 10.78 0.85 11.61
C ARG A 83 9.39 1.33 12.02
N ARG A 84 9.23 2.64 12.19
CA ARG A 84 7.98 3.28 12.61
C ARG A 84 6.86 3.10 11.59
N LEU A 85 7.17 3.16 10.29
CA LEU A 85 6.20 2.85 9.23
C LEU A 85 5.71 1.41 9.32
N LEU A 86 6.62 0.43 9.43
CA LEU A 86 6.24 -0.98 9.56
C LEU A 86 5.39 -1.22 10.82
N GLU A 87 5.77 -0.63 11.96
CA GLU A 87 5.00 -0.75 13.20
C GLU A 87 3.62 -0.11 13.11
N TRP A 88 3.50 1.04 12.44
CA TRP A 88 2.21 1.67 12.19
C TRP A 88 1.30 0.76 11.36
N PHE A 89 1.82 0.13 10.31
CA PHE A 89 1.05 -0.86 9.54
C PHE A 89 0.68 -2.09 10.37
N MET A 90 1.59 -2.61 11.20
CA MET A 90 1.30 -3.75 12.09
C MET A 90 0.11 -3.44 13.01
N GLU A 91 0.09 -2.26 13.63
CA GLU A 91 -1.04 -1.83 14.48
C GLU A 91 -2.33 -1.62 13.67
N PHE A 92 -2.22 -1.06 12.46
CA PHE A 92 -3.36 -0.96 11.55
C PHE A 92 -3.97 -2.33 11.26
N PHE A 93 -3.17 -3.32 10.86
CA PHE A 93 -3.69 -4.66 10.56
C PHE A 93 -4.22 -5.38 11.79
N LYS A 94 -3.60 -5.21 12.96
CA LYS A 94 -4.12 -5.70 14.23
C LYS A 94 -5.51 -5.11 14.54
N SER A 95 -5.70 -3.80 14.34
CA SER A 95 -7.00 -3.15 14.52
C SER A 95 -8.09 -3.64 13.56
N LYS A 96 -7.68 -4.29 12.47
CA LYS A 96 -8.54 -4.88 11.44
C LYS A 96 -8.65 -6.40 11.54
N ASP A 97 -8.32 -6.99 12.69
CA ASP A 97 -8.33 -8.44 12.89
C ASP A 97 -7.54 -9.17 11.79
N TYR A 98 -6.36 -8.63 11.48
CA TYR A 98 -5.42 -9.15 10.47
C TYR A 98 -6.08 -9.39 9.09
N ALA A 99 -7.02 -8.53 8.70
CA ALA A 99 -7.74 -8.61 7.43
C ALA A 99 -7.16 -7.66 6.35
N TYR A 100 -7.82 -7.64 5.18
CA TYR A 100 -7.55 -6.80 4.02
C TYR A 100 -6.24 -7.11 3.27
N GLY A 101 -5.08 -6.98 3.91
CA GLY A 101 -3.76 -7.04 3.27
C GLY A 101 -3.38 -5.72 2.56
N CYS A 102 -2.41 -5.74 1.65
CA CYS A 102 -2.04 -4.56 0.86
C CYS A 102 -3.01 -4.37 -0.32
N PRO A 103 -3.65 -3.19 -0.50
CA PRO A 103 -4.57 -2.97 -1.62
C PRO A 103 -3.87 -3.06 -2.98
N ILE A 104 -2.65 -2.52 -3.09
CA ILE A 104 -1.83 -2.62 -4.32
C ILE A 104 -1.43 -4.07 -4.59
N GLY A 105 -1.01 -4.81 -3.56
CA GLY A 105 -0.67 -6.22 -3.68
C GLY A 105 -1.85 -7.08 -4.13
N ASN A 106 -3.04 -6.87 -3.53
CA ASN A 106 -4.26 -7.58 -3.91
C ASN A 106 -4.63 -7.31 -5.37
N LEU A 107 -4.61 -6.05 -5.80
CA LEU A 107 -4.90 -5.68 -7.20
C LEU A 107 -3.85 -6.22 -8.18
N ALA A 108 -2.58 -6.29 -7.78
CA ALA A 108 -1.53 -6.90 -8.61
C ALA A 108 -1.77 -8.39 -8.84
N GLN A 109 -2.19 -9.13 -7.81
CA GLN A 109 -2.54 -10.55 -7.95
C GLN A 109 -3.80 -10.76 -8.81
N GLU A 110 -4.76 -9.83 -8.77
CA GLU A 110 -6.03 -9.99 -9.49
C GLU A 110 -6.00 -9.48 -10.93
N MET A 111 -5.27 -8.38 -11.20
CA MET A 111 -5.37 -7.62 -12.45
C MET A 111 -4.06 -7.52 -13.23
N GLY A 112 -2.91 -7.91 -12.66
CA GLY A 112 -1.60 -7.75 -13.29
C GLY A 112 -1.45 -8.44 -14.65
N ASP A 113 -2.12 -9.59 -14.82
CA ASP A 113 -2.13 -10.35 -16.07
C ASP A 113 -3.34 -10.04 -16.97
N LEU A 114 -4.38 -9.40 -16.42
CA LEU A 114 -5.67 -9.22 -17.10
C LEU A 114 -5.81 -7.89 -17.82
N SER A 115 -5.15 -6.81 -17.34
CA SER A 115 -5.17 -5.51 -18.00
C SER A 115 -3.77 -4.89 -18.03
N PRO A 116 -3.22 -4.59 -19.23
CA PRO A 116 -1.98 -3.83 -19.35
C PRO A 116 -2.04 -2.47 -18.66
N ALA A 117 -3.19 -1.79 -18.69
CA ALA A 117 -3.34 -0.49 -18.03
C ALA A 117 -3.23 -0.62 -16.49
N PHE A 118 -3.84 -1.66 -15.91
CA PHE A 118 -3.66 -1.97 -14.49
C PHE A 118 -2.22 -2.30 -14.16
N ARG A 119 -1.57 -3.16 -14.95
CA ARG A 119 -0.17 -3.56 -14.72
C ARG A 119 0.76 -2.35 -14.68
N GLU A 120 0.66 -1.45 -15.66
CA GLU A 120 1.47 -0.23 -15.70
C GLU A 120 1.21 0.65 -14.47
N LYS A 121 -0.06 0.83 -14.09
CA LYS A 121 -0.45 1.65 -12.95
C LYS A 121 0.02 1.09 -11.61
N LEU A 122 -0.08 -0.23 -11.45
CA LEU A 122 0.40 -0.95 -10.27
C LEU A 122 1.92 -0.93 -10.19
N ARG A 123 2.63 -1.05 -11.31
CA ARG A 123 4.09 -0.88 -11.36
C ARG A 123 4.48 0.49 -10.81
N SER A 124 3.86 1.56 -11.30
CA SER A 124 4.13 2.92 -10.78
C SER A 124 3.85 3.04 -9.28
N ALA A 125 2.77 2.43 -8.78
CA ALA A 125 2.48 2.45 -7.34
C ALA A 125 3.53 1.68 -6.50
N LEU A 126 4.03 0.55 -7.01
CA LEU A 126 5.11 -0.21 -6.38
C LEU A 126 6.43 0.56 -6.42
N ASP A 127 6.75 1.23 -7.53
CA ASP A 127 7.95 2.05 -7.68
C ASP A 127 7.98 3.18 -6.65
N ILE A 128 6.84 3.84 -6.38
CA ILE A 128 6.75 4.86 -5.32
C ILE A 128 7.15 4.29 -3.95
N LEU A 129 6.71 3.08 -3.62
CA LEU A 129 7.09 2.42 -2.36
C LEU A 129 8.60 2.14 -2.34
N VAL A 130 9.12 1.53 -3.40
CA VAL A 130 10.55 1.19 -3.52
C VAL A 130 11.42 2.42 -3.45
N ASP A 131 11.07 3.50 -4.13
CA ASP A 131 11.84 4.75 -4.13
C ASP A 131 11.82 5.43 -2.75
N THR A 132 10.67 5.39 -2.06
CA THR A 132 10.56 5.89 -0.68
C THR A 132 11.52 5.16 0.26
N TYR A 133 11.52 3.83 0.24
CA TYR A 133 12.42 3.05 1.09
C TYR A 133 13.88 3.17 0.63
N SER A 134 14.16 3.23 -0.68
CA SER A 134 15.51 3.42 -1.21
C SER A 134 16.12 4.74 -0.73
N GLY A 135 15.34 5.82 -0.71
CA GLY A 135 15.78 7.11 -0.19
C GLY A 135 16.15 7.05 1.30
N LEU A 136 15.28 6.46 2.12
CA LEU A 136 15.56 6.28 3.56
C LEU A 136 16.80 5.41 3.80
N LEU A 137 16.96 4.32 3.05
CA LEU A 137 18.13 3.44 3.16
C LEU A 137 19.42 4.14 2.75
N ALA A 138 19.39 4.93 1.67
CA ALA A 138 20.55 5.73 1.25
C ALA A 138 20.94 6.79 2.30
N GLU A 139 19.96 7.40 2.98
CA GLU A 139 20.23 8.30 4.10
C GLU A 139 20.78 7.57 5.33
N SER A 140 20.27 6.37 5.61
CA SER A 140 20.78 5.50 6.69
C SER A 140 22.23 5.09 6.44
N GLN A 141 22.62 4.77 5.20
CA GLN A 141 24.02 4.51 4.85
C GLN A 141 24.89 5.73 5.13
N LYS A 142 24.49 6.92 4.70
CA LYS A 142 25.26 8.16 4.96
C LYS A 142 25.46 8.45 6.45
N LYS A 143 24.53 7.99 7.29
CA LYS A 143 24.59 8.12 8.76
C LYS A 143 25.29 6.94 9.45
N GLY A 144 25.74 5.93 8.72
CA GLY A 144 26.38 4.73 9.28
C GLY A 144 25.43 3.82 10.05
N GLU A 145 24.12 3.90 9.81
CA GLU A 145 23.13 3.05 10.47
C GLU A 145 23.05 1.65 9.86
N ILE A 146 23.47 1.53 8.60
CA ILE A 146 23.51 0.28 7.84
C ILE A 146 24.81 0.20 7.01
N SER A 147 25.18 -1.02 6.62
CA SER A 147 26.39 -1.34 5.87
C SER A 147 26.52 -0.54 4.57
N GLN A 148 27.73 -0.07 4.29
CA GLN A 148 28.07 0.62 3.03
C GLN A 148 28.07 -0.31 1.82
N ASP A 149 28.20 -1.62 2.03
CA ASP A 149 28.26 -2.62 0.96
C ASP A 149 26.85 -3.04 0.50
N LEU A 150 25.80 -2.59 1.18
CA LEU A 150 24.42 -2.91 0.84
C LEU A 150 23.96 -2.10 -0.40
N ASP A 151 23.49 -2.78 -1.44
CA ASP A 151 22.74 -2.10 -2.51
C ASP A 151 21.37 -1.66 -1.97
N VAL A 152 21.22 -0.35 -1.73
CA VAL A 152 20.01 0.22 -1.13
C VAL A 152 18.76 0.02 -1.96
N ARG A 153 18.87 -0.04 -3.29
CA ARG A 153 17.71 -0.19 -4.18
C ARG A 153 17.28 -1.65 -4.26
N GLU A 154 18.24 -2.58 -4.26
CA GLU A 154 17.95 -4.01 -4.10
C GLU A 154 17.35 -4.31 -2.71
N ALA A 155 17.93 -3.76 -1.65
CA ALA A 155 17.42 -3.91 -0.29
C ALA A 155 16.00 -3.33 -0.13
N ALA A 156 15.70 -2.18 -0.73
CA ALA A 156 14.36 -1.61 -0.75
C ALA A 156 13.35 -2.51 -1.49
N ARG A 157 13.72 -3.05 -2.66
CA ARG A 157 12.89 -4.02 -3.38
C ARG A 157 12.64 -5.27 -2.55
N PHE A 158 13.66 -5.79 -1.88
CA PHE A 158 13.54 -6.93 -0.99
C PHE A 158 12.61 -6.62 0.20
N LEU A 159 12.76 -5.46 0.84
CA LEU A 159 11.91 -5.00 1.95
C LEU A 159 10.44 -4.97 1.52
N VAL A 160 10.12 -4.32 0.40
CA VAL A 160 8.75 -4.19 -0.12
C VAL A 160 8.18 -5.55 -0.51
N SER A 161 8.94 -6.39 -1.22
CA SER A 161 8.48 -7.69 -1.70
C SER A 161 8.24 -8.66 -0.54
N SER A 162 9.17 -8.74 0.40
CA SER A 162 9.04 -9.57 1.60
C SER A 162 7.91 -9.09 2.52
N TRP A 163 7.66 -7.77 2.58
CA TRP A 163 6.52 -7.21 3.32
C TRP A 163 5.19 -7.64 2.71
N HIS A 164 5.06 -7.57 1.37
CA HIS A 164 3.86 -8.08 0.69
C HIS A 164 3.62 -9.58 0.94
N GLY A 165 4.68 -10.39 0.89
CA GLY A 165 4.60 -11.81 1.25
C GLY A 165 4.15 -12.04 2.69
N ALA A 166 4.69 -11.24 3.63
CA ALA A 166 4.29 -11.30 5.03
C ALA A 166 2.81 -10.91 5.23
N LEU A 167 2.31 -9.88 4.54
CA LEU A 167 0.90 -9.49 4.57
C LEU A 167 -0.02 -10.58 4.02
N MET A 168 0.38 -11.25 2.94
CA MET A 168 -0.36 -12.38 2.39
C MET A 168 -0.47 -13.51 3.43
N HIS A 169 0.63 -13.91 4.06
CA HIS A 169 0.61 -14.93 5.12
C HIS A 169 -0.19 -14.50 6.33
N MET A 170 -0.03 -13.25 6.79
CA MET A 170 -0.78 -12.69 7.92
C MET A 170 -2.29 -12.81 7.67
N LYS A 171 -2.74 -12.48 6.46
CA LYS A 171 -4.15 -12.58 6.06
C LYS A 171 -4.64 -14.04 6.07
N ALA A 172 -3.81 -14.98 5.63
CA ALA A 172 -4.15 -16.40 5.57
C ALA A 172 -4.25 -17.04 6.96
N ILE A 173 -3.33 -16.71 7.87
CA ILE A 173 -3.27 -17.32 9.21
C ILE A 173 -4.01 -16.51 10.29
N LYS A 174 -4.49 -15.31 9.95
CA LYS A 174 -5.14 -14.38 10.88
C LYS A 174 -4.29 -14.06 12.10
N GLY A 175 -3.02 -13.72 11.88
CA GLY A 175 -2.09 -13.49 12.99
C GLY A 175 -0.88 -12.63 12.64
N PRO A 176 -0.18 -12.09 13.65
CA PRO A 176 0.90 -11.12 13.48
C PRO A 176 2.24 -11.76 13.10
N GLN A 177 2.40 -13.07 13.33
CA GLN A 177 3.69 -13.78 13.24
C GLN A 177 4.48 -13.49 11.95
N PRO A 178 3.88 -13.45 10.74
CA PRO A 178 4.64 -13.17 9.53
C PRO A 178 5.19 -11.75 9.48
N LEU A 179 4.46 -10.77 10.02
CA LEU A 179 4.89 -9.37 10.09
C LEU A 179 5.99 -9.18 11.14
N GLU A 180 5.87 -9.84 12.28
CA GLU A 180 6.90 -9.85 13.32
C GLU A 180 8.19 -10.49 12.82
N ASN A 181 8.09 -11.62 12.11
CA ASN A 181 9.23 -12.28 11.47
C ASN A 181 9.87 -11.37 10.43
N HIS A 182 9.09 -10.74 9.56
CA HIS A 182 9.60 -9.77 8.58
C HIS A 182 10.37 -8.65 9.26
N LYS A 183 9.76 -7.96 10.22
CA LYS A 183 10.40 -6.85 10.96
C LYS A 183 11.70 -7.31 11.58
N ARG A 184 11.68 -8.43 12.30
CA ARG A 184 12.88 -9.00 12.94
C ARG A 184 13.97 -9.30 11.92
N PHE A 185 13.67 -10.00 10.84
CA PHE A 185 14.68 -10.34 9.82
C PHE A 185 15.26 -9.10 9.14
N MET A 186 14.42 -8.11 8.84
CA MET A 186 14.88 -6.87 8.23
C MET A 186 15.87 -6.13 9.14
N PHE A 187 15.55 -5.92 10.41
CA PHE A 187 16.44 -5.12 11.29
C PHE A 187 17.58 -5.92 11.93
N ASP A 188 17.40 -7.22 12.15
CA ASP A 188 18.39 -8.03 12.84
C ASP A 188 19.33 -8.75 11.86
N TYR A 189 19.12 -8.69 10.54
CA TYR A 189 19.99 -9.40 9.60
C TYR A 189 20.29 -8.61 8.33
N VAL A 190 19.33 -7.83 7.80
CA VAL A 190 19.51 -7.12 6.53
C VAL A 190 20.01 -5.69 6.73
N LEU A 191 19.35 -4.93 7.62
CA LEU A 191 19.60 -3.51 7.87
C LEU A 191 20.51 -3.32 9.08
N LYS A 192 21.65 -4.01 9.05
CA LYS A 192 22.71 -3.89 10.06
C LYS A 192 23.84 -2.99 9.54
N PRO A 193 24.58 -2.30 10.44
CA PRO A 193 25.83 -1.63 10.11
C PRO A 193 26.86 -2.56 9.46
#